data_AF-A0A1G5NTA6-F1
#
_entry.id   AF-A0A1G5NTA6-F1
#
_cell.length_a   1.000
_cell.length_b   1.000
_cell.length_c   1.000
_cell.angle_alpha   90.00
_cell.angle_beta   90.00
_cell.angle_gamma   90.00
#
_symmetry.space_group_name_H-M   'P 1'
#
loop_
_entity.id
_entity.type
_entity.pdbx_description
1 polymer ?
#
loop_
_entity_poly.entity_id
_entity_poly.type
_entity_poly.pdbx_seq_one_letter_code
_entity_poly.pdbx_strand_id
1 'polypeptide(L)'
;MQDDPLLPLKKRFAERCGSDLARLRQLSPHAIEDIPQIISLVHGLAGAGGTFGFPAVSDRASALEDLLGLEVAERQDVSGAYDDLCEELAKTRHPAD
;
A
#
# COMPACT_ATOMS: atom_id res chain seq x y z
N MET A 1 -24.30 -22.53 -4.85
CA MET A 1 -22.94 -22.02 -4.58
C MET A 1 -22.89 -20.63 -5.19
N GLN A 2 -22.98 -19.58 -4.36
CA GLN A 2 -22.77 -18.21 -4.85
C GLN A 2 -21.26 -17.98 -4.85
N ASP A 3 -20.67 -17.95 -6.04
CA ASP A 3 -19.28 -17.52 -6.23
C ASP A 3 -19.23 -16.03 -5.90
N ASP A 4 -18.29 -15.59 -5.05
CA ASP A 4 -18.10 -14.16 -4.76
C ASP A 4 -17.70 -13.48 -6.08
N PRO A 5 -18.55 -12.64 -6.70
CA PRO A 5 -18.28 -12.11 -8.04
C PRO A 5 -17.03 -11.22 -8.08
N LEU A 6 -16.56 -10.78 -6.92
CA LEU A 6 -15.36 -9.99 -6.72
C LEU A 6 -14.10 -10.84 -6.46
N LEU A 7 -14.23 -12.16 -6.29
CA LEU A 7 -13.11 -13.07 -6.06
C LEU A 7 -11.98 -12.96 -7.11
N PRO A 8 -12.25 -12.89 -8.43
CA PRO A 8 -11.19 -12.69 -9.40
C PRO A 8 -10.51 -11.31 -9.28
N LEU A 9 -11.26 -10.28 -8.90
CA LEU A 9 -10.73 -8.92 -8.70
C LEU A 9 -9.86 -8.85 -7.44
N LYS A 10 -10.30 -9.50 -6.35
CA LYS A 10 -9.54 -9.68 -5.11
C LYS A 10 -8.20 -10.37 -5.35
N LYS A 11 -8.20 -11.46 -6.11
CA LYS A 11 -6.97 -12.18 -6.47
C LYS A 11 -6.00 -11.30 -7.25
N ARG A 12 -6.50 -10.58 -8.27
CA ARG A 12 -5.67 -9.63 -9.04
C ARG A 12 -5.12 -8.51 -8.18
N PHE A 13 -5.90 -7.99 -7.23
CA PHE A 13 -5.41 -6.98 -6.31
C PHE A 13 -4.31 -7.54 -5.39
N ALA A 14 -4.48 -8.75 -4.85
CA ALA A 14 -3.45 -9.40 -4.03
C ALA A 14 -2.14 -9.66 -4.82
N GLU A 15 -2.24 -10.07 -6.08
CA GLU A 15 -1.07 -10.20 -6.98
C GLU A 15 -0.39 -8.85 -7.21
N ARG A 16 -1.19 -7.79 -7.42
CA ARG A 16 -0.70 -6.42 -7.55
C ARG A 16 0.00 -5.96 -6.28
N CYS A 17 -0.54 -6.22 -5.09
CA CYS A 17 0.10 -5.89 -3.81
C CYS A 17 1.52 -6.46 -3.70
N GLY A 18 1.75 -7.67 -4.24
CA GLY A 18 3.09 -8.26 -4.31
C GLY A 18 4.05 -7.47 -5.21
N SER A 19 3.58 -7.00 -6.35
CA SER A 19 4.36 -6.16 -7.27
C SER A 19 4.63 -4.78 -6.69
N ASP A 20 3.61 -4.16 -6.08
CA ASP A 20 3.71 -2.85 -5.45
C ASP A 20 4.66 -2.90 -4.23
N LEU A 21 4.64 -3.96 -3.42
CA LEU A 21 5.59 -4.19 -2.34
C LEU A 21 7.04 -4.30 -2.85
N ALA A 22 7.26 -5.08 -3.91
CA ALA A 22 8.59 -5.24 -4.49
C ALA A 22 9.14 -3.89 -4.98
N ARG A 23 8.28 -3.06 -5.58
CA ARG A 23 8.65 -1.73 -6.03
C ARG A 23 8.89 -0.77 -4.87
N LEU A 24 8.02 -0.75 -3.86
CA LEU A 24 8.21 0.06 -2.67
C LEU A 24 9.59 -0.24 -2.07
N ARG A 25 9.94 -1.51 -1.81
CA ARG A 25 11.25 -1.90 -1.25
C ARG A 25 12.50 -1.44 -2.02
N GLN A 26 12.35 -0.97 -3.25
CA GLN A 26 13.45 -0.39 -4.04
C GLN A 26 13.56 1.14 -3.90
N LEU A 27 12.55 1.78 -3.33
CA LEU A 27 12.43 3.23 -3.13
C LEU A 27 12.77 3.59 -1.69
N SER A 28 13.30 4.78 -1.48
CA SER A 28 13.51 5.32 -0.14
C SER A 28 12.48 6.42 0.17
N PRO A 29 11.72 6.32 1.28
CA PRO A 29 10.83 7.42 1.72
C PRO A 29 11.59 8.69 2.15
N HIS A 30 12.93 8.66 2.15
CA HIS A 30 13.77 9.81 2.47
C HIS A 30 14.49 10.39 1.25
N ALA A 31 14.41 9.74 0.09
CA ALA A 31 14.97 10.25 -1.15
C ALA A 31 13.91 11.09 -1.87
N ILE A 32 14.20 12.37 -2.05
CA ILE A 32 13.25 13.32 -2.67
C ILE A 32 12.87 12.88 -4.09
N GLU A 33 13.78 12.24 -4.82
CA GLU A 33 13.54 11.70 -6.15
C GLU A 33 12.54 10.53 -6.19
N ASP A 34 12.42 9.78 -5.09
CA ASP A 34 11.55 8.62 -4.95
C ASP A 34 10.15 8.98 -4.44
N ILE A 35 10.02 10.07 -3.68
CA ILE A 35 8.74 10.51 -3.09
C ILE A 35 7.59 10.56 -4.11
N PRO A 36 7.73 11.14 -5.32
CA PRO A 36 6.66 11.16 -6.30
C PRO A 36 6.20 9.76 -6.72
N GLN A 37 7.13 8.80 -6.81
CA GLN A 37 6.78 7.41 -7.13
C GLN A 37 6.07 6.73 -5.97
N ILE A 38 6.52 6.98 -4.73
CA ILE A 38 5.88 6.46 -3.53
C ILE A 38 4.45 6.99 -3.44
N ILE A 39 4.23 8.30 -3.60
CA ILE A 39 2.89 8.93 -3.61
C ILE A 39 1.98 8.25 -4.64
N SER A 40 2.46 8.06 -5.87
CA SER A 40 1.65 7.43 -6.91
C SER A 40 1.24 5.98 -6.57
N LEU A 41 2.13 5.22 -5.92
CA LEU A 41 1.85 3.85 -5.49
C LEU A 41 0.83 3.83 -4.34
N VAL A 42 1.03 4.66 -3.31
CA VAL A 42 0.14 4.70 -2.14
C VAL A 42 -1.25 5.20 -2.51
N HIS A 43 -1.36 6.20 -3.39
CA HIS A 43 -2.64 6.69 -3.91
C HIS A 43 -3.45 5.56 -4.56
N GLY A 44 -2.78 4.78 -5.41
CA GLY A 44 -3.39 3.64 -6.09
C GLY A 44 -3.82 2.52 -5.13
N LEU A 45 -3.05 2.30 -4.06
CA LEU A 45 -3.36 1.30 -3.02
C LEU A 45 -4.51 1.75 -2.11
N ALA A 46 -4.56 3.04 -1.74
CA ALA A 46 -5.64 3.64 -0.97
C ALA A 46 -6.99 3.50 -1.72
N GLY A 47 -7.06 3.91 -2.98
CA GLY A 47 -8.31 3.81 -3.74
C GLY A 47 -8.76 2.37 -4.04
N ALA A 48 -7.82 1.49 -4.39
CA ALA A 48 -8.15 0.13 -4.79
C ALA A 48 -8.39 -0.80 -3.59
N GLY A 49 -7.67 -0.62 -2.47
CA GLY A 49 -7.80 -1.46 -1.27
C GLY A 49 -9.21 -1.45 -0.71
N GLY A 50 -9.81 -0.27 -0.54
CA GLY A 50 -11.20 -0.15 -0.07
C GLY A 50 -12.21 -0.79 -1.03
N THR A 51 -12.00 -0.65 -2.34
CA THR A 51 -12.91 -1.16 -3.38
C THR A 51 -12.89 -2.70 -3.47
N PHE A 52 -11.72 -3.31 -3.33
CA PHE A 52 -11.55 -4.76 -3.51
C PHE A 52 -11.60 -5.57 -2.20
N GLY A 53 -11.81 -4.92 -1.05
CA GLY A 53 -11.99 -5.60 0.24
C GLY A 53 -10.71 -5.82 1.04
N PHE A 54 -9.73 -4.92 0.87
CA PHE A 54 -8.48 -4.85 1.63
C PHE A 54 -8.40 -3.52 2.40
N PRO A 55 -9.31 -3.29 3.38
CA PRO A 55 -9.38 -2.02 4.11
C PRO A 55 -8.06 -1.70 4.84
N ALA A 56 -7.40 -2.69 5.43
CA ALA A 56 -6.12 -2.47 6.13
C ALA A 56 -5.02 -1.92 5.19
N VAL A 57 -4.95 -2.39 3.94
CA VAL A 57 -4.03 -1.84 2.93
C VAL A 57 -4.43 -0.42 2.57
N SER A 58 -5.74 -0.18 2.39
CA SER A 58 -6.29 1.14 2.08
C SER A 58 -5.93 2.17 3.15
N ASP A 59 -6.18 1.83 4.42
CA ASP A 59 -5.99 2.73 5.56
C ASP A 59 -4.52 3.09 5.74
N ARG A 60 -3.61 2.11 5.66
CA ARG A 60 -2.17 2.35 5.78
C ARG A 60 -1.60 3.13 4.60
N ALA A 61 -2.08 2.87 3.39
CA ALA A 61 -1.67 3.62 2.22
C ALA A 61 -2.13 5.09 2.31
N SER A 62 -3.37 5.34 2.77
CA SER A 62 -3.87 6.69 3.00
C SER A 62 -3.07 7.43 4.07
N ALA A 63 -2.76 6.76 5.19
CA ALA A 63 -1.97 7.37 6.27
C ALA A 63 -0.56 7.80 5.80
N LEU A 64 0.10 6.95 4.99
CA LEU A 64 1.39 7.29 4.40
C LEU A 64 1.28 8.42 3.36
N GLU A 65 0.24 8.40 2.52
CA GLU A 65 -0.03 9.47 1.55
C GLU A 65 -0.20 10.83 2.25
N ASP A 66 -1.00 10.86 3.31
CA ASP A 66 -1.24 12.08 4.10
C ASP A 66 0.07 12.61 4.69
N LEU A 67 0.89 11.74 5.30
CA LEU A 67 2.19 12.14 5.86
C LEU A 67 3.16 12.69 4.80
N LEU A 68 3.20 12.07 3.61
CA LEU A 68 4.05 12.55 2.50
C LEU A 68 3.56 13.88 1.92
N GLY A 69 2.27 14.22 2.10
CA GLY A 69 1.68 15.49 1.70
C GLY A 69 1.90 16.65 2.68
N LEU A 70 2.37 16.38 3.90
CA LEU A 70 2.66 17.41 4.89
C LEU A 70 4.00 18.10 4.60
N GLU A 71 4.03 19.43 4.71
CA GLU A 71 5.27 20.20 4.58
C GLU A 71 6.29 19.88 5.68
N VAL A 72 5.83 19.40 6.84
CA VAL A 72 6.66 19.16 8.03
C VAL A 72 6.33 17.82 8.71
N ALA A 73 6.36 16.71 7.96
CA ALA A 73 6.29 15.39 8.57
C ALA A 73 7.63 14.99 9.21
N GLU A 74 7.58 14.37 10.40
CA GLU A 74 8.79 13.81 11.00
C GLU A 74 9.25 12.59 10.21
N ARG A 75 10.57 12.46 9.99
CA ARG A 75 11.12 11.29 9.27
C ARG A 75 10.70 9.97 9.89
N GLN A 76 10.60 9.93 11.22
CA GLN A 76 10.19 8.73 11.97
C GLN A 76 8.74 8.32 11.67
N ASP A 77 7.82 9.28 11.54
CA ASP A 77 6.42 9.00 11.23
C ASP A 77 6.28 8.46 9.81
N VAL A 78 7.00 9.07 8.86
CA VAL A 78 7.02 8.61 7.46
C VAL A 78 7.61 7.20 7.39
N SER A 79 8.75 6.93 8.05
CA SER A 79 9.34 5.59 8.08
C SER A 79 8.40 4.57 8.71
N GLY A 80 7.76 4.89 9.84
CA GLY A 80 6.82 4.00 10.52
C GLY A 80 5.64 3.64 9.63
N ALA A 81 4.96 4.63 9.05
CA ALA A 81 3.84 4.40 8.13
C ALA A 81 4.26 3.63 6.87
N TYR A 82 5.48 3.87 6.39
CA TYR A 82 6.05 3.16 5.25
C TYR A 82 6.32 1.68 5.53
N ASP A 83 6.94 1.36 6.67
CA ASP A 83 7.16 -0.01 7.13
C ASP A 83 5.82 -0.73 7.38
N ASP A 84 4.87 -0.04 8.03
CA ASP A 84 3.53 -0.56 8.28
C ASP A 84 2.79 -0.93 6.99
N LEU A 85 2.86 -0.08 5.95
CA LEU A 85 2.27 -0.41 4.65
C LEU A 85 2.97 -1.61 4.01
N CYS A 86 4.30 -1.64 4.03
CA CYS A 86 5.07 -2.76 3.48
C CYS A 86 4.72 -4.09 4.17
N GLU A 87 4.48 -4.06 5.48
CA GLU A 87 4.08 -5.23 6.25
C GLU A 87 2.68 -5.74 5.84
N GLU A 88 1.68 -4.86 5.67
CA GLU A 88 0.35 -5.32 5.22
C GLU A 88 0.35 -5.86 3.80
N LEU A 89 1.11 -5.24 2.90
CA LEU A 89 1.24 -5.77 1.53
C LEU A 89 1.88 -7.16 1.55
N ALA A 90 2.84 -7.41 2.45
CA ALA A 90 3.46 -8.72 2.62
C ALA A 90 2.46 -9.77 3.14
N LYS A 91 1.62 -9.41 4.11
CA LYS A 91 0.53 -10.27 4.63
C LYS A 91 -0.52 -10.54 3.58
N THR A 92 -0.91 -9.53 2.81
CA THR A 92 -1.93 -9.65 1.75
C THR A 92 -1.53 -10.63 0.65
N ARG A 93 -0.22 -10.73 0.36
CA ARG A 93 0.34 -11.72 -0.58
C ARG A 93 0.32 -13.15 -0.04
N HIS A 94 0.42 -13.34 1.26
CA HIS A 94 0.33 -14.64 1.93
C HIS A 94 -0.88 -14.65 2.86
N PRO A 95 -2.12 -14.72 2.33
CA PRO A 95 -3.23 -15.08 3.20
C PRO A 95 -2.84 -16.42 3.84
N ALA A 96 -2.78 -16.46 5.18
CA ALA A 96 -2.46 -17.68 5.90
C ALA A 96 -3.32 -18.82 5.32
N ASP A 97 -2.63 -19.88 4.88
CA ASP A 97 -3.21 -21.14 4.40
C ASP A 97 -4.19 -21.71 5.44
#